data_AF-A0A4Y9RBL0-F1
#
_entry.id   AF-A0A4Y9RBL0-F1
#
_cell.length_a   1.000
_cell.length_b   1.000
_cell.length_c   1.000
_cell.angle_alpha   90.00
_cell.angle_beta   90.00
_cell.angle_gamma   90.00
#
_symmetry.space_group_name_H-M   'P 1'
#
loop_
_entity.id
_entity.type
_entity.pdbx_description
1 polymer ?
#
loop_
_entity_poly.entity_id
_entity_poly.type
_entity_poly.pdbx_seq_one_letter_code
_entity_poly.pdbx_strand_id
1 'polypeptide(L)'
;MTEFRRPVGFEDALRPPVRPARARLSPGVLRSGPTGAAGQARAKLERLARRAPEVMVKVTGRTRDGTHLQRHLDYISRNGRVRLEGPDGEQLLGRAEVQALGDDWRGELALLPQRRDTPVSLSIILSMPAGVDPGRVEDASRAFAASLFADRYPYVFALHTDEPHPHVHLSVRALGKGGERLNPRKAGLQLWRETFADKLRERGVEAEATPRRARGVVRKAERMADRRLRERFERGEGPMPRTLQGALKSAARPPAAEAVWEVRLRRRQAFIRRSLVAEALKLQASKAVDDRRLGQELEQFVRDLPPILTRRQILERALDRGRTAPSKVEDDRGTGLDWLSSCGLL
;
A
#
# COMPACT_ATOMS: atom_id res chain seq x y z
N MET A 1 30.00 17.81 -8.72
CA MET A 1 28.70 17.12 -8.58
C MET A 1 27.90 17.40 -9.83
N THR A 2 27.48 16.39 -10.59
CA THR A 2 26.69 16.61 -11.80
C THR A 2 25.34 17.17 -11.42
N GLU A 3 24.95 18.29 -12.03
CA GLU A 3 23.70 18.98 -11.72
C GLU A 3 22.51 18.04 -12.01
N PHE A 4 21.84 17.59 -10.95
CA PHE A 4 20.72 16.64 -11.05
C PHE A 4 19.50 17.34 -11.64
N ARG A 5 19.36 17.32 -12.97
CA ARG A 5 18.11 17.68 -13.64
C ARG A 5 17.24 16.44 -13.86
N ARG A 6 16.22 16.36 -13.02
CA ARG A 6 15.10 15.40 -13.07
C ARG A 6 14.51 15.35 -14.48
N PRO A 7 14.26 14.17 -15.07
CA PRO A 7 13.48 14.10 -16.30
C PRO A 7 12.05 14.56 -15.99
N VAL A 8 11.56 15.49 -16.81
CA VAL A 8 10.21 16.04 -16.69
C VAL A 8 9.19 14.88 -16.66
N GLY A 9 8.39 14.83 -15.60
CA GLY A 9 7.30 13.85 -15.46
C GLY A 9 7.62 12.52 -14.78
N PHE A 10 8.82 12.28 -14.24
CA PHE A 10 9.12 11.06 -13.46
C PHE A 10 8.28 10.98 -12.17
N GLU A 11 8.34 12.03 -11.35
CA GLU A 11 7.48 12.17 -10.16
C GLU A 11 5.99 12.15 -10.56
N ASP A 12 5.61 12.76 -11.69
CA ASP A 12 4.22 12.69 -12.18
C ASP A 12 3.79 11.30 -12.67
N ALA A 13 4.74 10.48 -13.16
CA ALA A 13 4.47 9.08 -13.46
C ALA A 13 4.35 8.22 -12.20
N LEU A 14 5.00 8.64 -11.11
CA LEU A 14 4.90 8.06 -9.76
C LEU A 14 3.79 8.68 -8.90
N ARG A 15 3.09 9.71 -9.38
CA ARG A 15 1.87 10.25 -8.74
C ARG A 15 0.63 9.43 -9.06
N PRO A 16 -0.24 9.16 -8.07
CA PRO A 16 -1.45 8.40 -8.31
C PRO A 16 -2.27 9.07 -9.41
N PRO A 17 -2.97 8.31 -10.28
CA PRO A 17 -3.72 8.87 -11.42
C PRO A 17 -4.98 9.59 -10.93
N VAL A 18 -4.81 10.72 -10.27
CA VAL A 18 -5.84 11.61 -9.77
C VAL A 18 -5.74 12.90 -10.56
N ARG A 19 -6.85 13.36 -11.13
CA ARG A 19 -6.88 14.69 -11.77
C ARG A 19 -6.55 15.73 -10.69
N PRO A 20 -5.62 16.68 -10.93
CA PRO A 20 -5.20 17.65 -9.91
C PRO A 20 -6.39 18.47 -9.35
N ALA A 21 -7.38 18.81 -10.19
CA ALA A 21 -8.62 19.46 -9.75
C ALA A 21 -9.47 18.63 -8.75
N ARG A 22 -9.36 17.29 -8.80
CA ARG A 22 -9.98 16.36 -7.84
C ARG A 22 -9.03 15.96 -6.72
N ALA A 23 -7.77 16.37 -6.77
CA ALA A 23 -6.77 16.06 -5.76
C ALA A 23 -6.92 16.92 -4.51
N ARG A 24 -7.68 18.05 -4.54
CA ARG A 24 -7.91 19.01 -3.43
C ARG A 24 -7.70 18.33 -2.07
N LEU A 25 -6.46 18.40 -1.60
CA LEU A 25 -6.02 17.87 -0.32
C LEU A 25 -6.55 18.85 0.72
N SER A 26 -6.99 18.37 1.89
CA SER A 26 -7.29 19.27 3.00
C SER A 26 -6.03 20.10 3.29
N PRO A 27 -6.07 21.45 3.22
CA PRO A 27 -4.86 22.29 3.22
C PRO A 27 -3.96 22.18 4.47
N GLY A 28 -4.37 21.46 5.52
CA GLY A 28 -3.60 21.33 6.76
C GLY A 28 -2.59 20.17 6.81
N VAL A 29 -2.72 19.14 5.97
CA VAL A 29 -1.88 17.91 6.07
C VAL A 29 -0.57 18.05 5.28
N LEU A 30 -0.19 19.27 4.91
CA LEU A 30 0.90 19.55 3.97
C LEU A 30 1.85 20.59 4.55
N ARG A 31 2.86 20.15 5.30
CA ARG A 31 4.12 20.88 5.37
C ARG A 31 5.29 19.88 5.42
N SER A 32 5.75 19.46 4.25
CA SER A 32 7.14 19.02 4.10
C SER A 32 7.86 20.13 3.33
N GLY A 33 8.77 20.83 4.00
CA GLY A 33 9.52 21.97 3.44
C GLY A 33 10.48 21.54 2.31
N PRO A 34 10.85 22.45 1.40
CA PRO A 34 11.74 22.14 0.28
C PRO A 34 13.20 22.44 0.64
N THR A 35 13.92 21.49 1.21
CA THR A 35 15.39 21.56 1.31
C THR A 35 16.00 20.17 1.04
N GLY A 36 16.84 20.05 0.00
CA GLY A 36 17.58 18.80 -0.30
C GLY A 36 17.06 17.93 -1.46
N ALA A 37 16.30 18.50 -2.40
CA ALA A 37 15.63 17.82 -3.52
C ALA A 37 16.48 16.83 -4.35
N ALA A 38 17.80 17.05 -4.51
CA ALA A 38 18.68 16.16 -5.27
C ALA A 38 19.17 14.96 -4.43
N GLY A 39 19.63 15.20 -3.19
CA GLY A 39 20.07 14.14 -2.27
C GLY A 39 18.93 13.18 -1.89
N GLN A 40 17.73 13.72 -1.65
CA GLN A 40 16.53 12.91 -1.39
C GLN A 40 16.14 12.04 -2.60
N ALA A 41 16.30 12.56 -3.82
CA ALA A 41 15.99 11.80 -5.03
C ALA A 41 16.99 10.67 -5.28
N ARG A 42 18.30 10.91 -5.09
CA ARG A 42 19.35 9.88 -5.17
C ARG A 42 19.09 8.78 -4.14
N ALA A 43 18.84 9.15 -2.88
CA ALA A 43 18.58 8.18 -1.81
C ALA A 43 17.31 7.34 -2.06
N LYS A 44 16.29 7.92 -2.70
CA LYS A 44 15.07 7.19 -3.12
C LYS A 44 15.38 6.18 -4.24
N LEU A 45 16.22 6.55 -5.21
CA LEU A 45 16.66 5.62 -6.27
C LEU A 45 17.50 4.47 -5.70
N GLU A 46 18.37 4.76 -4.74
CA GLU A 46 19.16 3.75 -4.04
C GLU A 46 18.29 2.74 -3.31
N ARG A 47 17.31 3.21 -2.52
CA ARG A 47 16.33 2.34 -1.85
C ARG A 47 15.45 1.56 -2.83
N LEU A 48 15.08 2.17 -3.95
CA LEU A 48 14.32 1.49 -5.00
C LEU A 48 15.14 0.35 -5.63
N ALA A 49 16.39 0.63 -6.02
CA ALA A 49 17.29 -0.34 -6.64
C ALA A 49 17.58 -1.52 -5.69
N ARG A 50 17.81 -1.23 -4.41
CA ARG A 50 18.03 -2.23 -3.36
C ARG A 50 16.78 -2.93 -2.84
N ARG A 51 15.60 -2.52 -3.31
CA ARG A 51 14.30 -3.09 -2.89
C ARG A 51 14.06 -2.97 -1.38
N ALA A 52 14.34 -1.78 -0.83
CA ALA A 52 14.07 -1.45 0.56
C ALA A 52 12.64 -1.85 0.98
N PRO A 53 12.42 -2.28 2.23
CA PRO A 53 11.11 -2.68 2.74
C PRO A 53 10.03 -1.61 2.49
N GLU A 54 8.90 -2.03 1.93
CA GLU A 54 7.81 -1.12 1.56
C GLU A 54 6.82 -0.96 2.71
N VAL A 55 6.60 0.27 3.14
CA VAL A 55 5.63 0.57 4.21
C VAL A 55 4.20 0.37 3.73
N MET A 56 3.31 -0.01 4.65
CA MET A 56 1.88 -0.06 4.39
C MET A 56 1.16 1.02 5.21
N VAL A 57 0.40 1.86 4.52
CA VAL A 57 -0.62 2.70 5.14
C VAL A 57 -1.95 2.40 4.47
N LYS A 58 -2.97 2.06 5.25
CA LYS A 58 -4.29 1.71 4.75
C LYS A 58 -5.38 2.29 5.63
N VAL A 59 -6.36 2.95 5.01
CA VAL A 59 -7.64 3.23 5.66
C VAL A 59 -8.47 1.95 5.61
N THR A 60 -8.79 1.38 6.76
CA THR A 60 -9.55 0.13 6.87
C THR A 60 -11.04 0.34 7.00
N GLY A 61 -11.45 1.46 7.57
CA GLY A 61 -12.85 1.71 7.83
C GLY A 61 -13.14 3.13 8.29
N ARG A 62 -14.43 3.39 8.49
CA ARG A 62 -14.98 4.59 9.10
C ARG A 62 -16.08 4.16 10.04
N THR A 63 -16.10 4.70 11.24
CA THR A 63 -17.19 4.50 12.20
C THR A 63 -18.30 5.49 11.89
N ARG A 64 -19.56 5.13 12.16
CA ARG A 64 -20.74 5.95 11.80
C ARG A 64 -21.49 6.51 13.00
N ASP A 65 -21.30 5.90 14.17
CA ASP A 65 -21.97 6.25 15.41
C ASP A 65 -21.07 5.88 16.59
N GLY A 66 -21.45 6.31 17.79
CA GLY A 66 -20.71 6.07 19.02
C GLY A 66 -20.59 4.58 19.39
N THR A 67 -21.58 3.75 19.04
CA THR A 67 -21.54 2.31 19.31
C THR A 67 -20.51 1.61 18.43
N HIS A 68 -20.47 1.96 17.14
CA HIS A 68 -19.48 1.46 16.20
C HIS A 68 -18.07 1.97 16.56
N LEU A 69 -17.96 3.21 17.04
CA LEU A 69 -16.71 3.72 17.61
C LEU A 69 -16.25 2.87 18.80
N GLN A 70 -17.12 2.63 19.79
CA GLN A 70 -16.77 1.84 20.97
C GLN A 70 -16.29 0.44 20.57
N ARG A 71 -17.03 -0.27 19.73
CA ARG A 71 -16.62 -1.60 19.23
C ARG A 71 -15.27 -1.56 18.52
N HIS A 72 -14.97 -0.47 17.82
CA HIS A 72 -13.67 -0.32 17.18
C HIS A 72 -12.55 -0.10 18.21
N LEU A 73 -12.77 0.75 19.23
CA LEU A 73 -11.83 0.99 20.33
C LEU A 73 -11.59 -0.29 21.15
N ASP A 74 -12.64 -1.05 21.44
CA ASP A 74 -12.54 -2.35 22.10
C ASP A 74 -11.72 -3.34 21.25
N TYR A 75 -11.95 -3.36 19.93
CA TYR A 75 -11.18 -4.23 19.03
C TYR A 75 -9.68 -3.87 19.04
N ILE A 76 -9.33 -2.58 18.85
CA ILE A 76 -7.92 -2.17 18.76
C ILE A 76 -7.22 -2.20 20.13
N SER A 77 -7.93 -2.11 21.25
CA SER A 77 -7.37 -2.28 22.59
C SER A 77 -7.41 -3.74 23.06
N ARG A 78 -7.91 -4.69 22.25
CA ARG A 78 -8.17 -6.08 22.66
C ARG A 78 -9.00 -6.16 23.96
N ASN A 79 -10.04 -5.33 24.03
CA ASN A 79 -10.91 -5.10 25.20
C ASN A 79 -10.12 -4.60 26.42
N GLY A 80 -9.27 -3.57 26.22
CA GLY A 80 -8.46 -2.94 27.25
C GLY A 80 -7.19 -3.69 27.66
N ARG A 81 -6.83 -4.79 26.97
CA ARG A 81 -5.60 -5.55 27.24
C ARG A 81 -4.36 -4.96 26.57
N VAL A 82 -4.55 -4.19 25.51
CA VAL A 82 -3.52 -3.45 24.79
C VAL A 82 -3.72 -1.97 25.08
N ARG A 83 -2.63 -1.31 25.48
CA ARG A 83 -2.59 0.13 25.75
C ARG A 83 -2.95 0.92 24.50
N LEU A 84 -3.84 1.89 24.65
CA LEU A 84 -4.01 2.97 23.67
C LEU A 84 -3.15 4.15 24.09
N GLU A 85 -2.52 4.80 23.12
CA GLU A 85 -1.77 6.02 23.33
C GLU A 85 -2.40 7.17 22.52
N GLY A 86 -2.54 8.35 23.13
CA GLY A 86 -3.08 9.53 22.47
C GLY A 86 -2.04 10.63 22.19
N PRO A 87 -2.46 11.82 21.73
CA PRO A 87 -1.57 12.88 21.25
C PRO A 87 -0.58 13.44 22.27
N ASP A 88 -0.94 13.50 23.55
CA ASP A 88 -0.14 14.12 24.61
C ASP A 88 0.69 13.08 25.38
N GLY A 89 0.74 11.84 24.86
CA GLY A 89 1.43 10.71 25.49
C GLY A 89 0.59 10.03 26.58
N GLU A 90 -0.71 10.34 26.65
CA GLU A 90 -1.63 9.67 27.55
C GLU A 90 -1.69 8.18 27.25
N GLN A 91 -1.71 7.37 28.31
CA GLN A 91 -1.73 5.91 28.22
C GLN A 91 -3.04 5.41 28.79
N LEU A 92 -3.91 4.90 27.92
CA LEU A 92 -5.21 4.36 28.30
C LEU A 92 -5.12 2.83 28.33
N LEU A 93 -5.28 2.23 29.51
CA LEU A 93 -5.23 0.80 29.76
C LEU A 93 -6.46 0.34 30.54
N GLY A 94 -6.99 -0.83 30.17
CA GLY A 94 -8.17 -1.39 30.79
C GLY A 94 -9.48 -0.92 30.15
N ARG A 95 -10.55 -1.66 30.43
CA ARG A 95 -11.85 -1.45 29.76
C ARG A 95 -12.51 -0.12 30.14
N ALA A 96 -12.37 0.31 31.39
CA ALA A 96 -13.00 1.52 31.89
C ALA A 96 -12.47 2.77 31.17
N GLU A 97 -11.15 2.89 30.97
CA GLU A 97 -10.55 4.03 30.27
C GLU A 97 -10.89 4.04 28.78
N VAL A 98 -10.91 2.87 28.13
CA VAL A 98 -11.33 2.73 26.74
C VAL A 98 -12.81 3.11 26.56
N GLN A 99 -13.65 2.76 27.53
CA GLN A 99 -15.07 3.13 27.54
C GLN A 99 -15.25 4.63 27.77
N ALA A 100 -14.54 5.22 28.73
CA ALA A 100 -14.56 6.66 28.99
C ALA A 100 -14.18 7.46 27.73
N LEU A 101 -13.10 7.07 27.04
CA LEU A 101 -12.72 7.69 25.76
C LEU A 101 -13.83 7.62 24.71
N GLY A 102 -14.49 6.46 24.59
CA GLY A 102 -15.57 6.27 23.63
C GLY A 102 -16.81 7.10 23.97
N ASP A 103 -17.11 7.26 25.26
CA ASP A 103 -18.20 8.09 25.75
C ASP A 103 -17.88 9.59 25.58
N ASP A 104 -16.64 10.02 25.80
CA ASP A 104 -16.19 11.41 25.54
C ASP A 104 -16.36 11.78 24.06
N TRP A 105 -15.85 10.93 23.17
CA TRP A 105 -16.01 11.16 21.72
C TRP A 105 -17.48 11.14 21.32
N ARG A 106 -18.31 10.30 21.96
CA ARG A 106 -19.76 10.27 21.74
C ARG A 106 -20.46 11.53 22.22
N GLY A 107 -20.10 12.05 23.39
CA GLY A 107 -20.63 13.27 23.95
C GLY A 107 -20.38 14.45 23.01
N GLU A 108 -19.14 14.61 22.55
CA GLU A 108 -18.80 15.68 21.60
C GLU A 108 -19.57 15.57 20.27
N LEU A 109 -19.82 14.35 19.79
CA LEU A 109 -20.60 14.11 18.58
C LEU A 109 -22.08 14.49 18.71
N ALA A 110 -22.65 14.41 19.91
CA ALA A 110 -24.04 14.76 20.19
C ALA A 110 -24.28 16.28 20.18
N LEU A 111 -23.24 17.06 20.48
CA LEU A 111 -23.28 18.53 20.51
C LEU A 111 -23.24 19.18 19.12
N LEU A 112 -23.15 18.37 18.05
CA LEU A 112 -22.88 18.86 16.71
C LEU A 112 -24.00 18.47 15.74
N PRO A 113 -24.33 19.34 14.76
CA PRO A 113 -25.32 19.02 13.74
C PRO A 113 -24.83 17.83 12.89
N GLN A 114 -25.37 16.65 13.18
CA GLN A 114 -25.04 15.41 12.50
C GLN A 114 -25.75 15.34 11.15
N ARG A 115 -24.99 15.28 10.06
CA ARG A 115 -25.52 14.77 8.79
C ARG A 115 -25.50 13.25 8.82
N ARG A 116 -26.57 12.62 8.34
CA ARG A 116 -26.87 11.17 8.40
C ARG A 116 -25.77 10.21 7.91
N ASP A 117 -24.73 10.71 7.22
CA ASP A 117 -23.63 9.93 6.64
C ASP A 117 -22.23 10.38 7.07
N THR A 118 -22.15 11.17 8.13
CA THR A 118 -20.88 11.73 8.57
C THR A 118 -20.10 10.70 9.39
N PRO A 119 -18.87 10.34 8.99
CA PRO A 119 -18.06 9.43 9.80
C PRO A 119 -17.71 10.08 11.14
N VAL A 120 -17.69 9.25 12.19
CA VAL A 120 -17.27 9.63 13.54
C VAL A 120 -15.76 9.58 13.66
N SER A 121 -15.16 8.47 13.25
CA SER A 121 -13.72 8.27 13.20
C SER A 121 -13.29 7.59 11.92
N LEU A 122 -12.00 7.69 11.64
CA LEU A 122 -11.29 7.07 10.55
C LEU A 122 -10.30 6.06 11.14
N SER A 123 -10.40 4.80 10.69
CA SER A 123 -9.47 3.74 11.09
C SER A 123 -8.35 3.62 10.06
N ILE A 124 -7.12 3.79 10.52
CA ILE A 124 -5.88 3.71 9.74
C ILE A 124 -5.03 2.59 10.30
N ILE A 125 -4.41 1.79 9.43
CA ILE A 125 -3.37 0.83 9.79
C ILE A 125 -2.04 1.30 9.19
N LEU A 126 -1.01 1.33 10.03
CA LEU A 126 0.39 1.49 9.67
C LEU A 126 1.07 0.14 9.89
N SER A 127 1.77 -0.42 8.91
CA SER A 127 2.45 -1.70 9.10
C SER A 127 3.75 -1.81 8.32
N MET A 128 4.62 -2.70 8.82
CA MET A 128 5.89 -3.07 8.20
C MET A 128 5.95 -4.56 7.87
N PRO A 129 6.80 -4.97 6.91
CA PRO A 129 7.14 -6.37 6.72
C PRO A 129 7.69 -7.02 7.99
N ALA A 130 7.67 -8.36 8.02
CA ALA A 130 8.18 -9.12 9.16
C ALA A 130 9.69 -8.85 9.37
N GLY A 131 10.15 -8.95 10.62
CA GLY A 131 11.55 -8.72 10.99
C GLY A 131 11.91 -7.28 11.33
N VAL A 132 10.97 -6.33 11.20
CA VAL A 132 11.16 -4.97 11.73
C VAL A 132 10.79 -4.94 13.21
N ASP A 133 11.63 -4.27 14.01
CA ASP A 133 11.41 -4.09 15.44
C ASP A 133 10.08 -3.36 15.73
N PRO A 134 9.12 -3.99 16.44
CA PRO A 134 7.83 -3.39 16.76
C PRO A 134 7.92 -2.07 17.53
N GLY A 135 8.91 -1.90 18.41
CA GLY A 135 9.09 -0.66 19.18
C GLY A 135 9.40 0.53 18.28
N ARG A 136 10.28 0.34 17.28
CA ARG A 136 10.55 1.37 16.26
C ARG A 136 9.33 1.67 15.39
N VAL A 137 8.48 0.68 15.12
CA VAL A 137 7.22 0.87 14.39
C VAL A 137 6.23 1.69 15.22
N GLU A 138 6.09 1.42 16.51
CA GLU A 138 5.28 2.20 17.45
C GLU A 138 5.79 3.65 17.51
N ASP A 139 7.10 3.85 17.72
CA ASP A 139 7.70 5.18 17.80
C ASP A 139 7.53 5.97 16.50
N ALA A 140 7.69 5.32 15.34
CA ALA A 140 7.48 5.96 14.05
C ALA A 140 6.01 6.31 13.84
N SER A 141 5.09 5.46 14.31
CA SER A 141 3.65 5.69 14.25
C SER A 141 3.21 6.84 15.14
N ARG A 142 3.80 6.98 16.33
CA ARG A 142 3.61 8.13 17.23
C ARG A 142 4.00 9.43 16.55
N ALA A 143 5.22 9.52 16.00
CA ALA A 143 5.67 10.72 15.30
C ALA A 143 4.88 11.01 14.01
N PHE A 144 4.46 9.96 13.29
CA PHE A 144 3.57 10.09 12.16
C PHE A 144 2.24 10.71 12.58
N ALA A 145 1.60 10.18 13.62
CA ALA A 145 0.30 10.66 14.10
C ALA A 145 0.40 12.10 14.63
N ALA A 146 1.44 12.39 15.41
CA ALA A 146 1.72 13.74 15.90
C ALA A 146 1.86 14.74 14.74
N SER A 147 2.67 14.42 13.73
CA SER A 147 2.94 15.32 12.59
C SER A 147 1.72 15.62 11.71
N LEU A 148 0.77 14.69 11.61
CA LEU A 148 -0.37 14.84 10.69
C LEU A 148 -1.66 15.27 11.40
N PHE A 149 -1.82 14.90 12.67
CA PHE A 149 -3.10 14.96 13.36
C PHE A 149 -3.09 15.77 14.66
N ALA A 150 -2.03 15.77 15.49
CA ALA A 150 -2.11 16.29 16.87
C ALA A 150 -2.66 17.72 16.99
N ASP A 151 -2.25 18.61 16.07
CA ASP A 151 -2.70 20.01 16.05
C ASP A 151 -4.21 20.17 15.82
N ARG A 152 -4.84 19.20 15.14
CA ARG A 152 -6.17 19.37 14.54
C ARG A 152 -7.18 18.30 14.91
N TYR A 153 -6.77 17.05 15.02
CA TYR A 153 -7.66 15.92 15.18
C TYR A 153 -7.23 15.10 16.39
N PRO A 154 -8.14 14.85 17.34
CA PRO A 154 -7.92 13.83 18.36
C PRO A 154 -7.70 12.46 17.72
N TYR A 155 -6.80 11.69 18.29
CA TYR A 155 -6.53 10.33 17.83
C TYR A 155 -6.08 9.47 19.00
N VAL A 156 -6.20 8.15 18.82
CA VAL A 156 -5.54 7.17 19.66
C VAL A 156 -4.97 6.07 18.79
N PHE A 157 -3.90 5.43 19.24
CA PHE A 157 -3.31 4.30 18.54
C PHE A 157 -2.86 3.18 19.46
N ALA A 158 -2.75 1.97 18.90
CA ALA A 158 -2.31 0.77 19.60
C ALA A 158 -1.37 -0.05 18.70
N LEU A 159 -0.24 -0.49 19.24
CA LEU A 159 0.66 -1.45 18.60
C LEU A 159 0.12 -2.88 18.77
N HIS A 160 0.01 -3.61 17.67
CA HIS A 160 -0.32 -5.04 17.62
C HIS A 160 0.88 -5.81 17.07
N THR A 161 1.25 -6.88 17.79
CA THR A 161 2.38 -7.78 17.49
C THR A 161 1.96 -9.25 17.43
N ASP A 162 0.66 -9.52 17.40
CA ASP A 162 0.07 -10.86 17.35
C ASP A 162 0.15 -11.51 15.96
N GLU A 163 0.50 -10.74 14.93
CA GLU A 163 0.81 -11.22 13.59
C GLU A 163 2.31 -11.06 13.28
N PRO A 164 2.87 -11.83 12.33
CA PRO A 164 4.27 -11.71 11.92
C PRO A 164 4.68 -10.29 11.45
N HIS A 165 3.71 -9.47 11.07
CA HIS A 165 3.90 -8.10 10.62
C HIS A 165 3.53 -7.14 11.75
N PRO A 166 4.50 -6.39 12.30
CA PRO A 166 4.19 -5.38 13.30
C PRO A 166 3.30 -4.30 12.67
N HIS A 167 2.20 -3.97 13.34
CA HIS A 167 1.25 -3.00 12.84
C HIS A 167 0.63 -2.18 13.96
N VAL A 168 0.34 -0.92 13.65
CA VAL A 168 -0.33 0.02 14.54
C VAL A 168 -1.73 0.30 13.99
N HIS A 169 -2.71 0.12 14.85
CA HIS A 169 -4.07 0.61 14.64
C HIS A 169 -4.17 2.06 15.12
N LEU A 170 -4.50 2.99 14.23
CA LEU A 170 -4.69 4.40 14.53
C LEU A 170 -6.15 4.78 14.26
N SER A 171 -6.86 5.23 15.28
CA SER A 171 -8.22 5.78 15.17
C SER A 171 -8.13 7.30 15.28
N VAL A 172 -8.52 8.01 14.23
CA VAL A 172 -8.52 9.48 14.19
C VAL A 172 -9.94 9.98 14.16
N ARG A 173 -10.29 10.94 15.00
CA ARG A 173 -11.61 11.57 14.95
C ARG A 173 -11.79 12.28 13.61
N ALA A 174 -12.92 12.03 12.95
CA ALA A 174 -13.17 12.57 11.63
C ALA A 174 -13.50 14.07 11.65
N LEU A 175 -13.86 14.61 12.81
CA LEU A 175 -14.02 16.02 13.06
C LEU A 175 -12.86 16.56 13.89
N GLY A 176 -12.25 17.63 13.40
CA GLY A 176 -11.16 18.32 14.07
C GLY A 176 -11.63 19.29 15.15
N LYS A 177 -10.67 19.83 15.88
CA LYS A 177 -10.84 20.81 16.96
C LYS A 177 -11.45 22.13 16.44
N GLY A 178 -11.19 22.49 15.18
CA GLY A 178 -11.71 23.68 14.51
C GLY A 178 -13.00 23.47 13.71
N GLY A 179 -13.65 22.30 13.84
CA GLY A 179 -14.88 21.97 13.09
C GLY A 179 -14.64 21.48 11.66
N GLU A 180 -13.38 21.38 11.22
CA GLU A 180 -13.01 20.85 9.91
C GLU A 180 -13.13 19.32 9.86
N ARG A 181 -13.40 18.77 8.67
CA ARG A 181 -13.57 17.32 8.49
C ARG A 181 -12.38 16.65 7.82
N LEU A 182 -11.94 15.53 8.40
CA LEU A 182 -10.91 14.68 7.84
C LEU A 182 -11.46 13.87 6.67
N ASN A 183 -10.94 14.12 5.47
CA ASN A 183 -11.31 13.38 4.27
C ASN A 183 -10.08 12.98 3.44
N PRO A 184 -9.42 11.87 3.77
CA PRO A 184 -8.25 11.42 3.02
C PRO A 184 -8.64 11.02 1.61
N ARG A 185 -8.12 11.75 0.62
CA ARG A 185 -8.20 11.38 -0.80
C ARG A 185 -7.02 10.50 -1.19
N LYS A 186 -7.08 9.89 -2.39
CA LYS A 186 -6.03 9.00 -2.90
C LYS A 186 -4.62 9.60 -2.88
N ALA A 187 -4.49 10.90 -3.16
CA ALA A 187 -3.20 11.60 -3.10
C ALA A 187 -2.68 11.73 -1.66
N GLY A 188 -3.58 11.97 -0.68
CA GLY A 188 -3.21 12.01 0.74
C GLY A 188 -2.67 10.68 1.25
N LEU A 189 -3.18 9.55 0.74
CA LEU A 189 -2.65 8.23 1.12
C LEU A 189 -1.21 7.99 0.63
N GLN A 190 -0.78 8.59 -0.47
CA GLN A 190 0.62 8.46 -0.90
C GLN A 190 1.53 9.26 0.03
N LEU A 191 1.14 10.50 0.33
CA LEU A 191 1.85 11.33 1.30
C LEU A 191 1.96 10.67 2.68
N TRP A 192 0.89 10.03 3.16
CA TRP A 192 0.92 9.32 4.43
C TRP A 192 1.93 8.17 4.43
N ARG A 193 2.04 7.42 3.31
CA ARG A 193 3.07 6.37 3.20
C ARG A 193 4.46 6.98 3.21
N GLU A 194 4.69 8.05 2.45
CA GLU A 194 5.98 8.73 2.39
C GLU A 194 6.37 9.28 3.76
N THR A 195 5.44 9.94 4.46
CA THR A 195 5.64 10.47 5.82
C THR A 195 5.97 9.35 6.80
N PHE A 196 5.26 8.23 6.75
CA PHE A 196 5.54 7.10 7.64
C PHE A 196 6.91 6.47 7.35
N ALA A 197 7.27 6.33 6.07
CA ALA A 197 8.61 5.86 5.68
C ALA A 197 9.71 6.85 6.12
N ASP A 198 9.48 8.16 6.05
CA ASP A 198 10.38 9.17 6.60
C ASP A 198 10.57 8.98 8.11
N LYS A 199 9.47 8.84 8.88
CA LYS A 199 9.52 8.65 10.35
C LYS A 199 10.19 7.35 10.78
N LEU A 200 10.08 6.30 9.98
CA LEU A 200 10.82 5.04 10.18
C LEU A 200 12.32 5.23 9.93
N ARG A 201 12.71 5.94 8.87
CA ARG A 201 14.11 6.22 8.56
C ARG A 201 14.79 7.10 9.61
N GLU A 202 14.08 8.09 10.15
CA GLU A 202 14.54 8.89 11.31
C GLU A 202 14.87 8.01 12.53
N ARG A 203 14.30 6.80 12.61
CA ARG A 203 14.50 5.80 13.69
C ARG A 203 15.42 4.64 13.30
N GLY A 204 16.16 4.80 12.20
CA GLY A 204 17.10 3.80 11.71
C GLY A 204 16.46 2.57 11.08
N VAL A 205 15.16 2.61 10.75
CA VAL A 205 14.50 1.54 9.98
C VAL A 205 14.58 1.87 8.50
N GLU A 206 15.20 0.97 7.72
CA GLU A 206 15.15 1.08 6.26
C GLU A 206 13.72 0.85 5.78
N ALA A 207 13.16 1.87 5.15
CA ALA A 207 11.77 1.87 4.69
C ALA A 207 11.63 2.71 3.42
N GLU A 208 10.69 2.36 2.55
CA GLU A 208 10.32 3.14 1.37
C GLU A 208 8.80 3.08 1.11
N ALA A 209 8.27 4.05 0.36
CA ALA A 209 6.85 4.20 0.07
C ALA A 209 6.60 4.22 -1.44
N THR A 210 7.25 3.31 -2.18
CA THR A 210 7.22 3.35 -3.64
C THR A 210 5.92 2.74 -4.18
N PRO A 211 5.19 3.47 -5.07
CA PRO A 211 3.99 2.94 -5.67
C PRO A 211 4.27 1.68 -6.49
N ARG A 212 3.36 0.70 -6.42
CA ARG A 212 3.44 -0.60 -7.13
C ARG A 212 3.90 -0.53 -8.59
N ARG A 213 3.47 0.50 -9.32
CA ARG A 213 3.80 0.69 -10.74
C ARG A 213 5.27 1.02 -10.98
N ALA A 214 5.95 1.66 -10.03
CA ALA A 214 7.39 1.91 -10.12
C ALA A 214 8.18 0.59 -10.00
N ARG A 215 7.65 -0.35 -9.21
CA ARG A 215 8.16 -1.71 -9.05
C ARG A 215 7.71 -2.69 -10.15
N GLY A 216 7.15 -2.20 -11.24
CA GLY A 216 6.65 -3.05 -12.35
C GLY A 216 5.42 -3.89 -12.01
N VAL A 217 4.85 -3.77 -10.81
CA VAL A 217 3.70 -4.57 -10.38
C VAL A 217 2.40 -3.99 -10.96
N VAL A 218 1.94 -4.57 -12.06
CA VAL A 218 0.72 -4.15 -12.79
C VAL A 218 -0.55 -4.86 -12.35
N ARG A 219 -0.43 -6.09 -11.84
CA ARG A 219 -1.55 -6.92 -11.41
C ARG A 219 -2.02 -6.47 -10.04
N LYS A 220 -3.33 -6.47 -9.77
CA LYS A 220 -3.82 -6.31 -8.39
C LYS A 220 -3.55 -7.59 -7.61
N ALA A 221 -3.36 -7.46 -6.30
CA ALA A 221 -3.32 -8.64 -5.44
C ALA A 221 -4.70 -9.29 -5.46
N GLU A 222 -4.73 -10.61 -5.38
CA GLU A 222 -5.96 -11.37 -5.22
C GLU A 222 -6.65 -10.96 -3.92
N ARG A 223 -7.98 -10.88 -3.93
CA ARG A 223 -8.72 -10.59 -2.70
C ARG A 223 -8.58 -11.78 -1.77
N MET A 224 -8.48 -11.53 -0.47
CA MET A 224 -8.32 -12.60 0.52
C MET A 224 -9.43 -13.66 0.43
N ALA A 225 -10.68 -13.26 0.18
CA ALA A 225 -11.78 -14.20 -0.04
C ALA A 225 -11.58 -15.08 -1.28
N ASP A 226 -11.18 -14.48 -2.41
CA ASP A 226 -10.88 -15.21 -3.66
C ASP A 226 -9.72 -16.18 -3.45
N ARG A 227 -8.66 -15.72 -2.76
CA ARG A 227 -7.47 -16.52 -2.42
C ARG A 227 -7.84 -17.73 -1.56
N ARG A 228 -8.62 -17.54 -0.49
CA ARG A 228 -9.08 -18.63 0.39
C ARG A 228 -9.96 -19.64 -0.33
N LEU A 229 -10.86 -19.18 -1.22
CA LEU A 229 -11.68 -20.07 -2.03
C LEU A 229 -10.81 -20.90 -2.99
N ARG A 230 -9.79 -20.28 -3.58
CA ARG A 230 -8.83 -20.96 -4.44
C ARG A 230 -7.97 -21.97 -3.68
N GLU A 231 -7.37 -21.58 -2.55
CA GLU A 231 -6.58 -22.47 -1.67
C GLU A 231 -7.43 -23.67 -1.19
N ARG A 232 -8.74 -23.50 -1.00
CA ARG A 232 -9.67 -24.59 -0.69
C ARG A 232 -9.88 -25.52 -1.89
N PHE A 233 -10.10 -24.95 -3.07
CA PHE A 233 -10.26 -25.72 -4.30
C PHE A 233 -8.99 -26.50 -4.65
N GLU A 234 -7.80 -25.91 -4.49
CA GLU A 234 -6.50 -26.58 -4.69
C GLU A 234 -6.28 -27.76 -3.74
N ARG A 235 -6.85 -27.69 -2.53
CA ARG A 235 -6.85 -28.81 -1.56
C ARG A 235 -7.98 -29.83 -1.83
N GLY A 236 -8.77 -29.67 -2.89
CA GLY A 236 -9.91 -30.54 -3.19
C GLY A 236 -11.12 -30.35 -2.27
N GLU A 237 -11.11 -29.37 -1.38
CA GLU A 237 -12.11 -29.16 -0.32
C GLU A 237 -13.29 -28.28 -0.78
N GLY A 238 -13.51 -28.11 -2.09
CA GLY A 238 -14.60 -27.29 -2.60
C GLY A 238 -14.58 -27.09 -4.11
N PRO A 239 -15.63 -26.47 -4.66
CA PRO A 239 -15.73 -26.22 -6.10
C PRO A 239 -14.78 -25.09 -6.53
N MET A 240 -14.47 -25.06 -7.82
CA MET A 240 -13.69 -23.99 -8.43
C MET A 240 -14.34 -22.62 -8.16
N PRO A 241 -13.58 -21.60 -7.71
CA PRO A 241 -14.11 -20.26 -7.52
C PRO A 241 -14.62 -19.66 -8.84
N ARG A 242 -15.80 -19.04 -8.83
CA ARG A 242 -16.36 -18.36 -10.01
C ARG A 242 -15.43 -17.31 -10.60
N THR A 243 -14.65 -16.64 -9.75
CA THR A 243 -13.64 -15.64 -10.16
C THR A 243 -12.50 -16.27 -10.95
N LEU A 244 -12.02 -17.44 -10.55
CA LEU A 244 -11.02 -18.23 -11.27
C LEU A 244 -11.61 -18.77 -12.58
N GLN A 245 -12.80 -19.37 -12.53
CA GLN A 245 -13.49 -19.90 -13.72
C GLN A 245 -13.70 -18.81 -14.78
N GLY A 246 -14.15 -17.62 -14.36
CA GLY A 246 -14.30 -16.46 -15.24
C GLY A 246 -12.97 -16.01 -15.86
N ALA A 247 -11.89 -16.01 -15.08
CA ALA A 247 -10.57 -15.65 -15.58
C ALA A 247 -10.05 -16.64 -16.64
N LEU A 248 -10.24 -17.95 -16.43
CA LEU A 248 -9.90 -18.99 -17.41
C LEU A 248 -10.72 -18.86 -18.68
N LYS A 249 -12.04 -18.64 -18.56
CA LYS A 249 -12.92 -18.43 -19.72
C LYS A 249 -12.50 -17.21 -20.55
N SER A 250 -12.15 -16.10 -19.89
CA SER A 250 -11.66 -14.89 -20.56
C SER A 250 -10.27 -15.07 -21.19
N ALA A 251 -9.45 -15.98 -20.67
CA ALA A 251 -8.14 -16.31 -21.24
C ALA A 251 -8.27 -17.25 -22.46
N ALA A 252 -9.21 -18.20 -22.41
CA ALA A 252 -9.46 -19.13 -23.51
C ALA A 252 -10.12 -18.46 -24.74
N ARG A 253 -10.85 -17.36 -24.52
CA ARG A 253 -11.48 -16.55 -25.58
C ARG A 253 -11.06 -15.09 -25.43
N PRO A 254 -9.81 -14.74 -25.81
CA PRO A 254 -9.34 -13.38 -25.71
C PRO A 254 -10.15 -12.45 -26.64
N PRO A 255 -10.31 -11.16 -26.28
CA PRO A 255 -11.01 -10.21 -27.13
C PRO A 255 -10.24 -9.98 -28.44
N ALA A 256 -10.97 -9.74 -29.54
CA ALA A 256 -10.38 -9.49 -30.86
C ALA A 256 -9.50 -8.24 -30.92
N ALA A 257 -9.73 -7.26 -30.04
CA ALA A 257 -8.93 -6.06 -29.91
C ALA A 257 -8.48 -5.85 -28.46
N GLU A 258 -7.28 -5.28 -28.30
CA GLU A 258 -6.73 -4.95 -26.98
C GLU A 258 -7.58 -3.86 -26.30
N ALA A 259 -7.87 -4.04 -25.01
CA ALA A 259 -8.67 -3.07 -24.29
C ALA A 259 -7.90 -1.75 -24.09
N VAL A 260 -8.59 -0.60 -24.21
CA VAL A 260 -7.98 0.74 -24.07
C VAL A 260 -7.20 0.91 -22.75
N TRP A 261 -7.65 0.29 -21.66
CA TRP A 261 -6.95 0.35 -20.38
C TRP A 261 -5.67 -0.50 -20.35
N GLU A 262 -5.57 -1.59 -21.12
CA GLU A 262 -4.37 -2.41 -21.27
C GLU A 262 -3.30 -1.62 -22.05
N VAL A 263 -3.71 -0.93 -23.13
CA VAL A 263 -2.83 -0.01 -23.89
C VAL A 263 -2.31 1.10 -22.98
N ARG A 264 -3.18 1.75 -22.19
CA ARG A 264 -2.77 2.81 -21.23
C ARG A 264 -1.83 2.28 -20.16
N LEU A 265 -2.08 1.08 -19.64
CA LEU A 265 -1.21 0.41 -18.68
C LEU A 265 0.18 0.18 -19.27
N ARG A 266 0.25 -0.38 -20.47
CA ARG A 266 1.50 -0.68 -21.19
C ARG A 266 2.29 0.60 -21.48
N ARG A 267 1.64 1.64 -22.01
CA ARG A 267 2.27 2.96 -22.27
C ARG A 267 2.85 3.56 -21.00
N ARG A 268 2.11 3.52 -19.88
CA ARG A 268 2.59 4.04 -18.59
C ARG A 268 3.79 3.25 -18.07
N GLN A 269 3.74 1.93 -18.12
CA GLN A 269 4.84 1.08 -17.69
C GLN A 269 6.09 1.27 -18.54
N ALA A 270 5.93 1.36 -19.86
CA ALA A 270 7.04 1.66 -20.77
C ALA A 270 7.68 3.02 -20.46
N PHE A 271 6.87 4.04 -20.16
CA PHE A 271 7.38 5.35 -19.73
C PHE A 271 8.20 5.26 -18.44
N ILE A 272 7.70 4.57 -17.42
CA ILE A 272 8.40 4.40 -16.13
C ILE A 272 9.74 3.68 -16.35
N ARG A 273 9.73 2.55 -17.07
CA ARG A 273 10.95 1.79 -17.37
C ARG A 273 11.96 2.62 -18.13
N ARG A 274 11.56 3.33 -19.19
CA ARG A 274 12.46 4.21 -19.95
C ARG A 274 13.04 5.32 -19.07
N SER A 275 12.26 5.88 -18.16
CA SER A 275 12.74 6.90 -17.24
C SER A 275 13.82 6.35 -16.30
N LEU A 276 13.59 5.16 -15.73
CA LEU A 276 14.59 4.50 -14.87
C LEU A 276 15.87 4.12 -15.63
N VAL A 277 15.76 3.64 -16.87
CA VAL A 277 16.92 3.36 -17.74
C VAL A 277 17.70 4.64 -18.03
N ALA A 278 17.01 5.74 -18.36
CA ALA A 278 17.67 7.03 -18.60
C ALA A 278 18.45 7.51 -17.36
N GLU A 279 17.89 7.35 -16.16
CA GLU A 279 18.58 7.68 -14.91
C GLU A 279 19.76 6.74 -14.63
N ALA A 280 19.62 5.44 -14.89
CA ALA A 280 20.71 4.48 -14.77
C ALA A 280 21.89 4.86 -15.67
N LEU A 281 21.65 5.18 -16.94
CA LEU A 281 22.69 5.59 -17.89
C LEU A 281 23.38 6.89 -17.46
N LYS A 282 22.63 7.89 -16.96
CA LYS A 282 23.22 9.13 -16.43
C LYS A 282 24.14 8.87 -15.24
N LEU A 283 23.70 8.01 -14.32
CA LEU A 283 24.48 7.62 -13.14
C LEU A 283 25.76 6.87 -13.53
N GLN A 284 25.67 5.96 -14.51
CA GLN A 284 26.82 5.24 -15.07
C GLN A 284 27.83 6.14 -15.77
N ALA A 285 27.39 7.27 -16.34
CA ALA A 285 28.27 8.28 -16.95
C ALA A 285 28.95 9.22 -15.92
N SER A 286 28.61 9.12 -14.62
CA SER A 286 29.19 9.97 -13.58
C SER A 286 30.66 9.65 -13.29
N LYS A 287 31.43 10.68 -12.93
CA LYS A 287 32.82 10.52 -12.48
C LYS A 287 32.91 9.88 -11.09
N ALA A 288 31.86 9.97 -10.27
CA ALA A 288 31.83 9.36 -8.94
C ALA A 288 31.62 7.84 -9.02
N VAL A 289 32.44 7.08 -8.27
CA VAL A 289 32.35 5.60 -8.22
C VAL A 289 30.97 5.15 -7.70
N ASP A 290 30.48 5.80 -6.64
CA ASP A 290 29.20 5.45 -6.02
C ASP A 290 28.01 5.68 -6.96
N ASP A 291 28.06 6.71 -7.79
CA ASP A 291 27.01 6.97 -8.79
C ASP A 291 27.03 5.89 -9.87
N ARG A 292 28.21 5.47 -10.35
CA ARG A 292 28.31 4.39 -11.33
C ARG A 292 27.78 3.07 -10.78
N ARG A 293 28.10 2.76 -9.52
CA ARG A 293 27.55 1.59 -8.81
C ARG A 293 26.03 1.66 -8.71
N LEU A 294 25.48 2.79 -8.28
CA LEU A 294 24.03 2.98 -8.21
C LEU A 294 23.37 2.84 -9.60
N GLY A 295 24.02 3.36 -10.64
CA GLY A 295 23.55 3.21 -12.02
C GLY A 295 23.50 1.75 -12.49
N GLN A 296 24.48 0.92 -12.10
CA GLN A 296 24.47 -0.53 -12.37
C GLN A 296 23.37 -1.25 -11.58
N GLU A 297 23.23 -0.94 -10.28
CA GLU A 297 22.16 -1.49 -9.43
C GLU A 297 20.76 -1.14 -9.98
N LEU A 298 20.58 0.10 -10.46
CA LEU A 298 19.31 0.55 -11.04
C LEU A 298 19.02 -0.10 -12.39
N GLU A 299 20.04 -0.31 -13.23
CA GLU A 299 19.88 -1.06 -14.48
C GLU A 299 19.44 -2.50 -14.21
N GLN A 300 20.11 -3.18 -13.29
CA GLN A 300 19.76 -4.55 -12.91
C GLN A 300 18.33 -4.61 -12.36
N PHE A 301 17.95 -3.65 -11.50
CA PHE A 301 16.59 -3.53 -11.00
C PHE A 301 15.55 -3.46 -12.13
N VAL A 302 15.81 -2.68 -13.19
CA VAL A 302 14.89 -2.57 -14.34
C VAL A 302 14.81 -3.88 -15.13
N ARG A 303 15.94 -4.58 -15.32
CA ARG A 303 15.99 -5.89 -15.99
C ARG A 303 15.16 -6.94 -15.24
N ASP A 304 15.19 -6.91 -13.92
CA ASP A 304 14.46 -7.83 -13.04
C ASP A 304 12.96 -7.50 -12.88
N LEU A 305 12.47 -6.42 -13.51
CA LEU A 305 11.06 -6.05 -13.36
C LEU A 305 10.15 -7.10 -14.01
N PRO A 306 9.07 -7.52 -13.32
CA PRO A 306 8.16 -8.55 -13.81
C PRO A 306 7.53 -8.13 -15.15
N PRO A 307 7.16 -9.05 -16.03
CA PRO A 307 6.61 -8.71 -17.33
C PRO A 307 5.31 -7.90 -17.21
N ILE A 308 5.08 -6.99 -18.17
CA ILE A 308 3.89 -6.12 -18.22
C ILE A 308 2.71 -6.92 -18.77
N LEU A 309 2.26 -7.93 -18.00
CA LEU A 309 1.18 -8.83 -18.38
C LEU A 309 0.04 -8.78 -17.36
N THR A 310 -1.19 -8.77 -17.89
CA THR A 310 -2.41 -8.91 -17.08
C THR A 310 -2.61 -10.36 -16.65
N ARG A 311 -3.46 -10.61 -15.63
CA ARG A 311 -3.81 -11.98 -15.23
C ARG A 311 -4.33 -12.80 -16.42
N ARG A 312 -5.18 -12.18 -17.25
CA ARG A 312 -5.72 -12.78 -18.48
C ARG A 312 -4.61 -13.21 -19.44
N GLN A 313 -3.67 -12.31 -19.76
CA GLN A 313 -2.57 -12.60 -20.70
C GLN A 313 -1.61 -13.68 -20.20
N ILE A 314 -1.43 -13.78 -18.87
CA ILE A 314 -0.63 -14.86 -18.28
C ILE A 314 -1.35 -16.20 -18.45
N LEU A 315 -2.64 -16.26 -18.12
CA LEU A 315 -3.46 -17.46 -18.30
C LEU A 315 -3.56 -17.85 -19.79
N GLU A 316 -3.67 -16.89 -20.69
CA GLU A 316 -3.68 -17.09 -22.15
C GLU A 316 -2.39 -17.79 -22.60
N ARG A 317 -1.23 -17.24 -22.24
CA ARG A 317 0.08 -17.87 -22.52
C ARG A 317 0.23 -19.25 -21.92
N ALA A 318 -0.37 -19.47 -20.75
CA ALA A 318 -0.35 -20.77 -20.10
C ALA A 318 -1.18 -21.78 -20.90
N LEU A 319 -2.44 -21.45 -21.22
CA LEU A 319 -3.32 -22.29 -22.03
C LEU A 319 -2.70 -22.61 -23.39
N ASP A 320 -2.01 -21.66 -24.01
CA ASP A 320 -1.34 -21.90 -25.30
C ASP A 320 -0.16 -22.87 -25.18
N ARG A 321 0.66 -22.75 -24.12
CA ARG A 321 1.74 -23.72 -23.83
C ARG A 321 1.21 -25.12 -23.55
N GLY A 322 0.08 -25.24 -22.84
CA GLY A 322 -0.58 -26.51 -22.60
C GLY A 322 -1.11 -27.17 -23.89
N ARG A 323 -1.48 -26.37 -24.90
CA ARG A 323 -1.90 -26.88 -26.22
C ARG A 323 -0.74 -27.30 -27.12
N THR A 324 0.44 -26.73 -26.94
CA THR A 324 1.61 -26.99 -27.80
C THR A 324 2.59 -28.01 -27.22
N ALA A 325 2.42 -28.43 -25.97
CA ALA A 325 3.20 -29.51 -25.38
C ALA A 325 2.82 -30.87 -26.01
N PRO A 326 3.79 -31.69 -26.46
CA PRO A 326 3.49 -33.01 -27.00
C PRO A 326 2.86 -33.88 -25.90
N SER A 327 1.74 -34.52 -26.20
CA SER A 327 1.06 -35.48 -25.34
C SER A 327 1.95 -36.71 -25.11
N LYS A 328 2.77 -36.67 -24.07
CA LYS A 328 3.35 -37.86 -23.46
C LYS A 328 2.93 -37.93 -22.01
N VAL A 329 1.70 -38.36 -21.75
CA VAL A 329 1.33 -39.19 -20.59
C VAL A 329 0.10 -39.99 -21.01
N GLU A 330 0.26 -41.30 -21.05
CA GLU A 330 -0.83 -42.30 -21.12
C GLU A 330 -1.76 -42.13 -19.92
N ASP A 331 -3.05 -42.19 -20.22
CA ASP A 331 -4.15 -42.67 -19.38
C ASP A 331 -3.95 -42.58 -17.85
N ASP A 332 -4.15 -41.39 -17.29
CA ASP A 332 -4.74 -41.30 -15.95
C ASP A 332 -5.66 -40.09 -15.87
N ARG A 333 -6.78 -40.25 -15.18
CA ARG A 333 -7.93 -39.32 -15.13
C ARG A 333 -7.64 -38.09 -14.25
N GLY A 334 -6.57 -37.36 -14.55
CA GLY A 334 -6.21 -36.08 -13.95
C GLY A 334 -6.83 -34.90 -14.70
N THR A 335 -7.71 -34.14 -14.04
CA THR A 335 -8.29 -32.93 -14.60
C THR A 335 -7.19 -31.94 -15.05
N GLY A 336 -7.36 -31.24 -16.17
CA GLY A 336 -6.39 -30.27 -16.75
C GLY A 336 -6.02 -29.05 -15.89
N LEU A 337 -6.23 -29.15 -14.58
CA LEU A 337 -5.90 -28.21 -13.52
C LEU A 337 -4.51 -28.43 -12.92
N ASP A 338 -3.97 -29.65 -12.98
CA ASP A 338 -2.67 -30.00 -12.40
C ASP A 338 -1.51 -29.25 -13.06
N TRP A 339 -1.63 -28.94 -14.36
CA TRP A 339 -0.64 -28.14 -15.08
C TRP A 339 -0.68 -26.64 -14.74
N LEU A 340 -1.86 -26.11 -14.36
CA LEU A 340 -2.00 -24.71 -13.95
C LEU A 340 -1.52 -24.49 -12.49
N SER A 341 -1.68 -25.49 -11.62
CA SER A 341 -1.10 -25.51 -10.26
C SER A 341 0.42 -25.57 -10.29
N SER A 342 1.01 -26.47 -11.09
CA SER A 342 2.46 -26.65 -11.19
C SER A 342 3.21 -25.44 -11.77
N CYS A 343 2.54 -24.58 -12.56
CA CYS A 343 3.12 -23.31 -13.03
C CYS A 343 2.97 -22.13 -12.04
N GLY A 344 2.36 -22.33 -10.86
CA GLY A 344 2.05 -21.27 -9.90
C GLY A 344 1.08 -20.21 -10.46
N LEU A 345 0.18 -20.65 -11.36
CA LEU A 345 -0.77 -19.79 -12.07
C LEU A 345 -2.21 -19.91 -11.56
N LEU A 346 -2.48 -20.95 -10.78
CA LEU A 346 -3.60 -21.01 -9.85
C LEU A 346 -3.22 -20.20 -8.62
#